data_AF-A0A6F8XVR6-F1
#
_entry.id   AF-A0A6F8XVR6-F1
#
_cell.length_a   1.000
_cell.length_b   1.000
_cell.length_c   1.000
_cell.angle_alpha   90.00
_cell.angle_beta   90.00
_cell.angle_gamma   90.00
#
_symmetry.space_group_name_H-M   'P 1'
#
loop_
_entity.id
_entity.type
_entity.pdbx_description
1 polymer ?
#
loop_
_entity_poly.entity_id
_entity_poly.type
_entity_poly.pdbx_seq_one_letter_code
_entity_poly.pdbx_strand_id
1 'polypeptide(L)'
;MNPSTSRRGRATVLVAVLAMLAALGASPSPAHAAPADPAGPVYTATDTLARQLASALRDRGSRDRVVSVAAAGPFDLATIGAGATFAASVRSANETVSAAKGLPGGVSLLRARLADPAMLPALRAGAAPLVAATPTDDLQASLVGYAPSGRQVRLDAARVPRRPVLLVEVDTGKALSLGVEVVRQRLGGAATLGAAPKAAANGYWATKIDAVHLNDDKEPWFKGVPRSTASWAGSAWTARQRPTSSRCRTSTTTGRRTTRTSCWCTSTRTSTTSPTS
;
A
#
# COMPACT_ATOMS: atom_id res chain seq x y z
N MET A 1 28.80 58.93 68.31
CA MET A 1 30.16 58.66 67.79
C MET A 1 30.42 57.18 67.95
N ASN A 2 30.71 56.50 66.86
CA ASN A 2 31.02 55.06 66.84
C ASN A 2 32.54 54.91 66.74
N PRO A 3 33.15 53.99 67.51
CA PRO A 3 34.24 53.21 66.94
C PRO A 3 34.22 51.72 67.32
N SER A 4 34.57 50.91 66.31
CA SER A 4 35.36 49.65 66.26
C SER A 4 35.87 49.01 67.59
N THR A 5 36.08 47.69 67.77
CA THR A 5 36.63 46.64 66.88
C THR A 5 36.61 45.26 67.61
N SER A 6 36.39 44.18 66.84
CA SER A 6 37.11 42.87 66.85
C SER A 6 37.19 41.96 68.11
N ARG A 7 36.66 40.72 68.03
CA ARG A 7 37.42 39.43 67.87
C ARG A 7 36.71 38.18 68.42
N ARG A 8 36.67 37.14 67.55
CA ARG A 8 37.02 35.70 67.72
C ARG A 8 36.21 34.79 68.68
N GLY A 9 35.81 33.66 68.10
CA GLY A 9 35.63 32.34 68.74
C GLY A 9 34.73 31.46 67.87
N ARG A 10 35.25 30.67 66.92
CA ARG A 10 35.63 29.24 67.01
C ARG A 10 34.61 28.31 67.68
N ALA A 11 34.31 27.22 66.94
CA ALA A 11 33.87 25.88 67.35
C ALA A 11 32.47 25.51 66.83
N THR A 12 32.36 24.85 65.68
CA THR A 12 32.25 23.38 65.48
C THR A 12 30.99 22.70 66.02
N VAL A 13 30.20 22.20 65.06
CA VAL A 13 29.55 20.87 64.98
C VAL A 13 28.47 20.54 66.01
N LEU A 14 27.22 20.39 65.54
CA LEU A 14 26.38 19.21 65.82
C LEU A 14 25.28 19.12 64.74
N VAL A 15 25.44 18.21 63.77
CA VAL A 15 24.77 16.90 63.68
C VAL A 15 23.35 16.98 63.12
N ALA A 16 23.26 16.43 61.91
CA ALA A 16 22.09 16.26 61.07
C ALA A 16 20.99 15.42 61.76
N VAL A 17 19.75 15.85 61.61
CA VAL A 17 18.55 15.14 62.04
C VAL A 17 17.56 15.11 60.88
N LEU A 18 17.29 13.88 60.44
CA LEU A 18 16.13 13.37 59.71
C LEU A 18 15.67 14.09 58.41
N ALA A 19 16.01 13.48 57.27
CA ALA A 19 15.11 13.40 56.12
C ALA A 19 15.24 12.01 55.47
N MET A 20 14.65 11.01 56.12
CA MET A 20 14.48 9.67 55.58
C MET A 20 12.98 9.39 55.59
N LEU A 21 12.30 9.57 54.45
CA LEU A 21 11.08 8.86 54.00
C LEU A 21 10.54 9.53 52.72
N ALA A 22 11.10 9.18 51.55
CA ALA A 22 10.43 9.31 50.24
C ALA A 22 11.23 8.56 49.16
N ALA A 23 11.36 7.25 49.31
CA ALA A 23 11.87 6.38 48.25
C ALA A 23 11.02 5.11 48.18
N LEU A 24 9.72 5.28 47.91
CA LEU A 24 8.97 4.22 47.23
C LEU A 24 9.18 4.45 45.74
N GLY A 25 10.02 3.59 45.16
CA GLY A 25 10.25 3.51 43.74
C GLY A 25 8.96 3.17 43.02
N ALA A 26 8.37 4.15 42.35
CA ALA A 26 7.58 3.91 41.16
C ALA A 26 8.58 3.71 40.02
N SER A 27 8.95 2.47 39.72
CA SER A 27 9.53 2.16 38.41
C SER A 27 8.47 2.58 37.38
N PRO A 28 8.74 3.54 36.47
CA PRO A 28 7.86 3.74 35.35
C PRO A 28 7.83 2.41 34.59
N SER A 29 6.67 1.76 34.55
CA SER A 29 6.41 0.70 33.58
C SER A 29 6.94 1.19 32.23
N PRO A 30 7.70 0.39 31.46
CA PRO A 30 8.01 0.76 30.10
C PRO A 30 6.67 0.97 29.42
N ALA A 31 6.31 2.24 29.19
CA ALA A 31 5.23 2.58 28.31
C ALA A 31 5.56 1.82 27.03
N HIS A 32 4.69 0.87 26.65
CA HIS A 32 4.75 0.31 25.32
C HIS A 32 4.72 1.52 24.40
N ALA A 33 5.88 1.89 23.85
CA ALA A 33 5.96 2.89 22.82
C ALA A 33 4.99 2.41 21.76
N ALA A 34 3.93 3.17 21.52
CA ALA A 34 3.03 2.90 20.42
C ALA A 34 3.91 2.67 19.19
N PRO A 35 3.71 1.57 18.43
CA PRO A 35 4.53 1.31 17.26
C PRO A 35 4.52 2.58 16.41
N ALA A 36 5.71 3.14 16.18
CA ALA A 36 5.85 4.30 15.31
C ALA A 36 5.22 3.93 13.97
N ASP A 37 4.30 4.75 13.48
CA ASP A 37 3.59 4.48 12.24
C ASP A 37 4.63 4.27 11.11
N PRO A 38 4.79 3.04 10.58
CA PRO A 38 5.79 2.75 9.56
C PRO A 38 5.48 3.50 8.25
N ALA A 39 4.29 4.07 8.10
CA ALA A 39 3.95 4.99 7.02
C ALA A 39 4.79 6.28 7.06
N GLY A 40 5.19 6.75 8.25
CA GLY A 40 5.95 7.99 8.44
C GLY A 40 7.33 7.96 7.76
N PRO A 41 8.21 7.01 8.10
CA PRO A 41 9.56 6.92 7.50
C PRO A 41 9.53 6.72 5.99
N VAL A 42 8.61 5.88 5.48
CA VAL A 42 8.44 5.62 4.05
C VAL A 42 8.03 6.89 3.32
N TYR A 43 7.02 7.60 3.83
CA TYR A 43 6.57 8.84 3.22
C TYR A 43 7.68 9.89 3.23
N THR A 44 8.35 10.11 4.37
CA THR A 44 9.48 11.07 4.46
C THR A 44 10.60 10.76 3.48
N ALA A 45 10.94 9.48 3.28
CA ALA A 45 11.94 9.06 2.29
C ALA A 45 11.48 9.39 0.85
N THR A 46 10.25 9.03 0.49
CA THR A 46 9.71 9.32 -0.85
C THR A 46 9.54 10.82 -1.11
N ASP A 47 9.14 11.59 -0.10
CA ASP A 47 8.96 13.05 -0.16
C ASP A 47 10.30 13.78 -0.36
N THR A 48 11.34 13.30 0.33
CA THR A 48 12.71 13.79 0.13
C THR A 48 13.20 13.52 -1.29
N LEU A 49 12.97 12.31 -1.81
CA LEU A 49 13.29 12.00 -3.21
C LEU A 49 12.47 12.82 -4.20
N ALA A 50 11.20 13.10 -3.91
CA ALA A 50 10.36 13.95 -4.76
C ALA A 50 10.95 15.37 -4.90
N ARG A 51 11.40 15.97 -3.78
CA ARG A 51 12.10 17.27 -3.79
C ARG A 51 13.41 17.23 -4.59
N GLN A 52 14.21 16.20 -4.39
CA GLN A 52 15.50 16.06 -5.07
C GLN A 52 15.31 15.81 -6.57
N LEU A 53 14.36 14.95 -6.96
CA LEU A 53 14.02 14.70 -8.36
C LEU A 53 13.48 15.97 -9.02
N ALA A 54 12.60 16.72 -8.36
CA ALA A 54 12.15 18.03 -8.88
C ALA A 54 13.33 18.95 -9.16
N SER A 55 14.30 19.03 -8.23
CA SER A 55 15.49 19.86 -8.39
C SER A 55 16.40 19.37 -9.53
N ALA A 56 16.56 18.05 -9.70
CA ALA A 56 17.30 17.45 -10.80
C ALA A 56 16.67 17.77 -12.17
N LEU A 57 15.35 17.89 -12.23
CA LEU A 57 14.62 18.27 -13.45
C LEU A 57 14.81 19.74 -13.87
N ARG A 58 15.62 20.53 -13.15
CA ARG A 58 16.12 21.82 -13.69
C ARG A 58 17.02 21.58 -14.90
N ASP A 59 17.85 20.53 -14.83
CA ASP A 59 18.72 20.12 -15.93
C ASP A 59 17.89 19.56 -17.10
N ARG A 60 18.27 19.94 -18.32
CA ARG A 60 17.56 19.53 -19.53
C ARG A 60 17.82 18.06 -19.86
N GLY A 61 19.06 17.59 -19.69
CA GLY A 61 19.40 16.19 -19.94
C GLY A 61 18.62 15.23 -19.05
N SER A 62 18.47 15.60 -17.77
CA SER A 62 17.65 14.86 -16.80
C SER A 62 16.17 14.85 -17.18
N ARG A 63 15.62 15.97 -17.66
CA ARG A 63 14.25 16.04 -18.18
C ARG A 63 14.04 15.15 -19.39
N ASP A 64 14.93 15.21 -20.37
CA ASP A 64 14.80 14.43 -21.61
C ASP A 64 14.85 12.91 -21.32
N ARG A 65 15.69 12.49 -20.36
CA ARG A 65 15.69 11.10 -19.87
C ARG A 65 14.37 10.72 -19.22
N VAL A 66 13.84 11.55 -18.33
CA VAL A 66 12.54 11.30 -17.68
C VAL A 66 11.42 11.22 -18.70
N VAL A 67 11.38 12.11 -19.70
CA VAL A 67 10.40 12.04 -20.81
C VAL A 67 10.50 10.71 -21.54
N SER A 68 11.73 10.24 -21.82
CA SER A 68 11.98 8.97 -22.49
C SER A 68 11.50 7.76 -21.67
N VAL A 69 11.90 7.66 -20.40
CA VAL A 69 11.50 6.52 -19.55
C VAL A 69 10.03 6.55 -19.16
N ALA A 70 9.44 7.74 -18.95
CA ALA A 70 8.02 7.88 -18.62
C ALA A 70 7.10 7.46 -19.77
N ALA A 71 7.60 7.49 -21.02
CA ALA A 71 6.86 6.98 -22.17
C ALA A 71 6.68 5.46 -22.15
N ALA A 72 7.55 4.73 -21.45
CA ALA A 72 7.49 3.28 -21.31
C ALA A 72 6.64 2.82 -20.11
N GLY A 73 6.30 3.74 -19.19
CA GLY A 73 5.51 3.44 -17.99
C GLY A 73 6.22 3.87 -16.70
N PRO A 74 5.86 3.26 -15.55
CA PRO A 74 6.60 3.43 -14.30
C PRO A 74 8.07 3.02 -14.47
N PHE A 75 8.99 3.76 -13.85
CA PHE A 75 10.42 3.56 -13.98
C PHE A 75 11.13 3.64 -12.64
N ASP A 76 12.23 2.90 -12.51
CA ASP A 76 13.07 2.89 -11.31
C ASP A 76 13.80 4.24 -11.17
N LEU A 77 13.79 4.82 -9.96
CA LEU A 77 14.49 6.09 -9.71
C LEU A 77 16.00 5.97 -9.88
N ALA A 78 16.56 4.78 -9.65
CA ALA A 78 17.99 4.52 -9.81
C ALA A 78 18.44 4.64 -11.28
N THR A 79 17.54 4.48 -12.26
CA THR A 79 17.90 4.44 -13.68
C THR A 79 17.85 5.79 -14.38
N ILE A 80 17.37 6.86 -13.74
CA ILE A 80 17.24 8.21 -14.35
C ILE A 80 18.61 8.85 -14.61
N GLY A 81 19.63 8.48 -13.82
CA GLY A 81 20.98 9.02 -13.95
C GLY A 81 21.09 10.51 -13.59
N ALA A 82 20.33 10.98 -12.61
CA ALA A 82 20.30 12.38 -12.14
C ALA A 82 21.50 12.79 -11.25
N GLY A 83 22.68 12.19 -11.48
CA GLY A 83 23.91 12.45 -10.74
C GLY A 83 24.14 11.56 -9.51
N ALA A 84 25.40 11.56 -9.02
CA ALA A 84 25.85 10.68 -7.95
C ALA A 84 25.14 10.93 -6.60
N THR A 85 24.88 12.20 -6.25
CA THR A 85 24.18 12.57 -5.01
C THR A 85 22.75 12.06 -4.98
N PHE A 86 22.03 12.16 -6.11
CA PHE A 86 20.68 11.61 -6.23
C PHE A 86 20.71 10.09 -6.14
N ALA A 87 21.64 9.42 -6.84
CA ALA A 87 21.79 7.98 -6.78
C ALA A 87 22.09 7.47 -5.35
N ALA A 88 22.92 8.19 -4.59
CA ALA A 88 23.18 7.89 -3.18
C ALA A 88 21.91 8.06 -2.32
N SER A 89 21.12 9.10 -2.57
CA SER A 89 19.86 9.35 -1.87
C SER A 89 18.82 8.25 -2.18
N VAL A 90 18.73 7.80 -3.44
CA VAL A 90 17.86 6.67 -3.83
C VAL A 90 18.26 5.40 -3.11
N ARG A 91 19.56 5.10 -2.98
CA ARG A 91 20.05 3.92 -2.26
C ARG A 91 19.68 3.98 -0.77
N SER A 92 19.96 5.11 -0.11
CA SER A 92 19.63 5.31 1.31
C SER A 92 18.12 5.25 1.57
N ALA A 93 17.31 5.78 0.66
CA ALA A 93 15.86 5.70 0.75
C ALA A 93 15.36 4.26 0.54
N ASN A 94 15.94 3.50 -0.40
CA ASN A 94 15.62 2.08 -0.59
C ASN A 94 15.93 1.26 0.67
N GLU A 95 17.06 1.51 1.33
CA GLU A 95 17.42 0.87 2.60
C GLU A 95 16.41 1.21 3.71
N THR A 96 16.03 2.49 3.82
CA THR A 96 15.04 2.97 4.79
C THR A 96 13.68 2.30 4.57
N VAL A 97 13.21 2.26 3.31
CA VAL A 97 11.93 1.65 2.96
C VAL A 97 11.97 0.14 3.17
N SER A 98 13.06 -0.52 2.80
CA SER A 98 13.21 -1.97 3.01
C SER A 98 13.17 -2.31 4.51
N ALA A 99 13.91 -1.56 5.34
CA ALA A 99 13.91 -1.73 6.79
C ALA A 99 12.52 -1.48 7.40
N ALA A 100 11.84 -0.38 7.00
CA ALA A 100 10.50 -0.05 7.49
C ALA A 100 9.44 -1.09 7.08
N LYS A 101 9.64 -1.79 5.97
CA LYS A 101 8.74 -2.85 5.48
C LYS A 101 9.17 -4.26 5.91
N GLY A 102 10.26 -4.41 6.66
CA GLY A 102 10.80 -5.73 7.06
C GLY A 102 11.29 -6.58 5.88
N LEU A 103 11.69 -5.93 4.78
CA LEU A 103 12.17 -6.56 3.56
C LEU A 103 13.70 -6.67 3.57
N PRO A 104 14.28 -7.62 2.81
CA PRO A 104 15.74 -7.68 2.64
C PRO A 104 16.28 -6.38 2.04
N GLY A 105 17.46 -5.96 2.49
CA GLY A 105 18.15 -4.79 1.94
C GLY A 105 18.72 -5.03 0.54
N GLY A 106 19.20 -3.96 -0.11
CA GLY A 106 19.89 -4.04 -1.40
C GLY A 106 18.97 -4.18 -2.63
N VAL A 107 17.65 -4.17 -2.43
CA VAL A 107 16.67 -4.19 -3.53
C VAL A 107 16.19 -2.77 -3.86
N SER A 108 15.99 -2.49 -5.15
CA SER A 108 15.32 -1.26 -5.57
C SER A 108 13.81 -1.41 -5.43
N LEU A 109 13.20 -0.64 -4.55
CA LEU A 109 11.75 -0.60 -4.31
C LEU A 109 11.12 0.73 -4.72
N LEU A 110 11.92 1.73 -5.06
CA LEU A 110 11.45 3.08 -5.30
C LEU A 110 11.37 3.37 -6.79
N ARG A 111 10.18 3.79 -7.22
CA ARG A 111 9.89 4.11 -8.61
C ARG A 111 9.23 5.47 -8.74
N ALA A 112 9.23 6.00 -9.95
CA ALA A 112 8.36 7.10 -10.32
C ALA A 112 7.46 6.71 -11.49
N ARG A 113 6.32 7.38 -11.59
CA ARG A 113 5.42 7.27 -12.74
C ARG A 113 4.76 8.59 -13.03
N LEU A 114 4.22 8.72 -14.24
CA LEU A 114 3.31 9.80 -14.54
C LEU A 114 1.98 9.57 -13.81
N ALA A 115 1.43 10.63 -13.25
CA ALA A 115 0.16 10.60 -12.52
C ALA A 115 -1.00 10.11 -13.39
N ASP A 116 -1.05 10.59 -14.63
CA ASP A 116 -2.01 10.17 -15.65
C ASP A 116 -1.27 10.06 -16.99
N PRO A 117 -1.40 8.95 -17.74
CA PRO A 117 -0.79 8.79 -19.07
C PRO A 117 -1.13 9.92 -20.05
N ALA A 118 -2.30 10.55 -19.93
CA ALA A 118 -2.72 11.68 -20.77
C ALA A 118 -1.87 12.95 -20.55
N MET A 119 -1.03 13.00 -19.51
CA MET A 119 -0.08 14.10 -19.31
C MET A 119 1.19 13.98 -20.17
N LEU A 120 1.43 12.82 -20.79
CA LEU A 120 2.65 12.55 -21.55
C LEU A 120 2.86 13.50 -22.74
N PRO A 121 1.83 13.87 -23.53
CA PRO A 121 1.98 14.84 -24.61
C PRO A 121 2.46 16.20 -24.11
N ALA A 122 1.93 16.70 -22.99
CA ALA A 122 2.36 17.97 -22.41
C ALA A 122 3.82 17.88 -21.90
N LEU A 123 4.19 16.75 -21.29
CA LEU A 123 5.56 16.50 -20.86
C LEU A 123 6.54 16.49 -22.05
N ARG A 124 6.18 15.83 -23.17
CA ARG A 124 6.96 15.82 -24.42
C ARG A 124 7.07 17.20 -25.07
N ALA A 125 6.03 18.02 -24.96
CA ALA A 125 6.03 19.40 -25.41
C ALA A 125 6.90 20.34 -24.55
N GLY A 126 7.55 19.82 -23.51
CA GLY A 126 8.47 20.57 -22.66
C GLY A 126 7.81 21.22 -21.44
N ALA A 127 6.56 20.89 -21.11
CA ALA A 127 5.94 21.37 -19.89
C ALA A 127 6.73 20.87 -18.66
N ALA A 128 7.11 21.80 -17.77
CA ALA A 128 7.85 21.46 -16.56
C ALA A 128 6.96 20.64 -15.61
N PRO A 129 7.30 19.36 -15.33
CA PRO A 129 6.49 18.53 -14.46
C PRO A 129 6.61 18.96 -12.99
N LEU A 130 5.57 18.70 -12.22
CA LEU A 130 5.67 18.59 -10.77
C LEU A 130 6.16 17.21 -10.38
N VAL A 131 6.78 17.11 -9.21
CA VAL A 131 7.07 15.83 -8.57
C VAL A 131 6.43 15.79 -7.20
N ALA A 132 5.66 14.76 -6.90
CA ALA A 132 5.02 14.58 -5.59
C ALA A 132 5.31 13.16 -5.07
N ALA A 133 5.39 13.00 -3.75
CA ALA A 133 5.38 11.67 -3.15
C ALA A 133 3.94 11.18 -3.00
N THR A 134 3.72 9.90 -3.28
CA THR A 134 2.43 9.27 -3.02
C THR A 134 2.29 9.03 -1.51
N PRO A 135 1.27 9.62 -0.85
CA PRO A 135 1.03 9.36 0.56
C PRO A 135 0.60 7.92 0.77
N THR A 136 0.94 7.40 1.96
CA THR A 136 0.49 6.07 2.40
C THR A 136 -0.95 6.09 2.89
N ASP A 137 -1.48 7.28 3.25
CA ASP A 137 -2.84 7.46 3.75
C ASP A 137 -3.86 7.58 2.61
N ASP A 138 -4.90 6.76 2.71
CA ASP A 138 -5.96 6.63 1.73
C ASP A 138 -6.93 7.81 1.68
N LEU A 139 -6.98 8.62 2.75
CA LEU A 139 -7.97 9.70 2.93
C LEU A 139 -7.40 11.10 2.66
N GLN A 140 -6.19 11.19 2.11
CA GLN A 140 -5.51 12.47 1.98
C GLN A 140 -6.16 13.35 0.89
N ALA A 141 -6.81 14.44 1.31
CA ALA A 141 -7.53 15.37 0.42
C ALA A 141 -6.61 16.20 -0.48
N SER A 142 -5.31 16.28 -0.17
CA SER A 142 -4.35 17.02 -0.99
C SER A 142 -2.95 16.46 -0.87
N LEU A 143 -2.14 16.68 -1.91
CA LEU A 143 -0.72 16.32 -1.96
C LEU A 143 0.14 17.56 -2.14
N VAL A 144 1.40 17.47 -1.75
CA VAL A 144 2.40 18.50 -2.03
C VAL A 144 3.21 18.08 -3.25
N GLY A 145 3.14 18.87 -4.32
CA GLY A 145 4.00 18.75 -5.49
C GLY A 145 5.12 19.78 -5.48
N TYR A 146 6.30 19.38 -5.91
CA TYR A 146 7.48 20.22 -6.02
C TYR A 146 7.74 20.58 -7.48
N ALA A 147 7.79 21.88 -7.77
CA ALA A 147 8.21 22.36 -9.09
C ALA A 147 9.75 22.30 -9.22
N PRO A 148 10.30 22.28 -10.45
CA PRO A 148 11.74 22.29 -10.62
C PRO A 148 12.41 23.50 -9.96
N SER A 149 11.72 24.64 -9.85
CA SER A 149 12.21 25.81 -9.11
C SER A 149 12.33 25.60 -7.59
N GLY A 150 11.90 24.47 -7.04
CA GLY A 150 11.80 24.21 -5.59
C GLY A 150 10.50 24.71 -4.96
N ARG A 151 9.63 25.39 -5.73
CA ARG A 151 8.34 25.87 -5.23
C ARG A 151 7.41 24.70 -4.91
N GLN A 152 6.83 24.70 -3.72
CA GLN A 152 5.76 23.79 -3.32
C GLN A 152 4.43 24.22 -3.91
N VAL A 153 3.66 23.27 -4.41
CA VAL A 153 2.33 23.46 -5.00
C VAL A 153 1.40 22.43 -4.42
N ARG A 154 0.34 22.88 -3.76
CA ARG A 154 -0.71 21.99 -3.26
C ARG A 154 -1.53 21.46 -4.43
N LEU A 155 -1.70 20.15 -4.48
CA LEU A 155 -2.48 19.42 -5.48
C LEU A 155 -3.73 18.87 -4.82
N ASP A 156 -4.88 19.14 -5.42
CA ASP A 156 -6.17 18.61 -4.98
C ASP A 156 -6.29 17.14 -5.39
N ALA A 157 -6.58 16.25 -4.44
CA ALA A 157 -6.78 14.83 -4.67
C ALA A 157 -8.02 14.52 -5.54
N ALA A 158 -9.02 15.40 -5.53
CA ALA A 158 -10.27 15.24 -6.27
C ALA A 158 -10.18 15.72 -7.73
N ARG A 159 -9.12 16.45 -8.11
CA ARG A 159 -8.98 17.05 -9.43
C ARG A 159 -7.64 16.74 -10.08
N VAL A 160 -7.70 16.02 -11.20
CA VAL A 160 -6.51 15.73 -12.02
C VAL A 160 -5.84 17.05 -12.45
N PRO A 161 -4.56 17.27 -12.12
CA PRO A 161 -3.85 18.49 -12.49
C PRO A 161 -3.67 18.61 -14.01
N ARG A 162 -3.78 19.83 -14.55
CA ARG A 162 -3.48 20.09 -15.98
C ARG A 162 -1.99 20.01 -16.30
N ARG A 163 -1.14 20.29 -15.31
CA ARG A 163 0.32 20.23 -15.44
C ARG A 163 0.78 18.79 -15.18
N PRO A 164 1.74 18.24 -15.94
CA PRO A 164 2.26 16.90 -15.68
C PRO A 164 2.75 16.75 -14.24
N VAL A 165 2.39 15.63 -13.60
CA VAL A 165 2.85 15.28 -12.26
C VAL A 165 3.52 13.92 -12.31
N LEU A 166 4.74 13.83 -11.76
CA LEU A 166 5.45 12.60 -11.50
C LEU A 166 5.20 12.21 -10.04
N LEU A 167 4.73 11.00 -9.83
CA LEU A 167 4.50 10.43 -8.51
C LEU A 167 5.66 9.53 -8.14
N VAL A 168 6.31 9.83 -7.01
CA VAL A 168 7.36 9.01 -6.39
C VAL A 168 6.68 8.08 -5.39
N GLU A 169 6.86 6.78 -5.59
CA GLU A 169 6.16 5.75 -4.83
C GLU A 169 7.02 4.52 -4.60
N VAL A 170 6.56 3.67 -3.67
CA VAL A 170 7.08 2.31 -3.50
C VAL A 170 6.44 1.42 -4.56
N ASP A 171 7.22 0.57 -5.20
CA ASP A 171 6.73 -0.53 -6.01
C ASP A 171 6.08 -1.59 -5.10
N THR A 172 4.78 -1.41 -4.88
CA THR A 172 4.00 -2.28 -3.99
C THR A 172 3.92 -3.71 -4.49
N GLY A 173 3.93 -3.94 -5.82
CA GLY A 173 3.94 -5.27 -6.40
C GLY A 173 5.23 -6.03 -6.09
N LYS A 174 6.38 -5.35 -6.24
CA LYS A 174 7.69 -5.90 -5.89
C LYS A 174 7.83 -6.09 -4.37
N ALA A 175 7.43 -5.09 -3.58
CA ALA A 175 7.48 -5.16 -2.12
C ALA A 175 6.62 -6.30 -1.55
N LEU A 176 5.41 -6.49 -2.10
CA LEU A 176 4.51 -7.58 -1.70
C LEU A 176 5.12 -8.95 -2.03
N SER A 177 5.66 -9.10 -3.24
CA SER A 177 6.30 -10.35 -3.67
C SER A 177 7.45 -10.75 -2.74
N LEU A 178 8.32 -9.79 -2.40
CA LEU A 178 9.41 -9.99 -1.44
C LEU A 178 8.90 -10.25 -0.02
N GLY A 179 7.84 -9.57 0.41
CA GLY A 179 7.23 -9.81 1.72
C GLY A 179 6.69 -11.23 1.88
N VAL A 180 6.03 -11.76 0.84
CA VAL A 180 5.57 -13.16 0.82
C VAL A 180 6.74 -14.14 0.90
N GLU A 181 7.85 -13.86 0.22
CA GLU A 181 9.06 -14.69 0.33
C GLU A 181 9.66 -14.68 1.74
N VAL A 182 9.74 -13.51 2.38
CA VAL A 182 10.20 -13.39 3.78
C VAL A 182 9.30 -14.22 4.71
N VAL A 183 7.98 -14.12 4.57
CA VAL A 183 7.03 -14.92 5.36
C VAL A 183 7.26 -16.41 5.12
N ARG A 184 7.38 -16.85 3.86
CA ARG A 184 7.64 -18.27 3.53
C ARG A 184 8.95 -18.78 4.11
N GLN A 185 10.01 -17.97 4.14
CA GLN A 185 11.28 -18.35 4.77
C GLN A 185 11.15 -18.49 6.29
N ARG A 186 10.42 -17.58 6.94
CA ARG A 186 10.20 -17.61 8.40
C ARG A 186 9.28 -18.76 8.82
N LEU A 187 8.26 -19.07 8.02
CA LEU A 187 7.36 -20.21 8.26
C LEU A 187 7.93 -21.54 7.71
N GLY A 188 8.97 -21.51 6.89
CA GLY A 188 9.62 -22.70 6.34
C GLY A 188 10.34 -23.59 7.37
N GLY A 189 10.40 -23.17 8.64
CA GLY A 189 10.76 -24.01 9.79
C GLY A 189 9.55 -24.64 10.52
N ALA A 190 8.32 -24.25 10.18
CA ALA A 190 7.09 -24.73 10.81
C ALA A 190 5.96 -24.87 9.75
N ALA A 191 5.86 -26.07 9.18
CA ALA A 191 4.73 -26.60 8.42
C ALA A 191 4.48 -26.01 7.01
N THR A 192 4.58 -26.93 6.04
CA THR A 192 3.82 -26.95 4.79
C THR A 192 2.39 -26.40 4.96
N LEU A 193 2.12 -25.22 4.40
CA LEU A 193 0.77 -24.68 4.17
C LEU A 193 -0.05 -25.50 3.13
N GLY A 194 0.36 -26.72 2.82
CA GLY A 194 -0.27 -27.63 1.87
C GLY A 194 -1.25 -28.63 2.49
N ALA A 195 -1.39 -28.64 3.82
CA ALA A 195 -2.44 -29.44 4.45
C ALA A 195 -3.76 -28.68 4.35
N ALA A 196 -4.60 -29.05 3.37
CA ALA A 196 -6.01 -28.69 3.40
C ALA A 196 -6.58 -29.09 4.77
N PRO A 197 -7.28 -28.19 5.49
CA PRO A 197 -7.88 -28.57 6.76
C PRO A 197 -8.82 -29.74 6.50
N LYS A 198 -8.58 -30.85 7.20
CA LYS A 198 -9.50 -31.99 7.21
C LYS A 198 -10.84 -31.42 7.66
N ALA A 199 -11.81 -31.37 6.74
CA ALA A 199 -13.11 -30.75 6.99
C ALA A 199 -13.69 -31.34 8.28
N ALA A 200 -13.82 -30.52 9.32
CA ALA A 200 -14.50 -30.93 10.53
C ALA A 200 -15.95 -31.25 10.15
N ALA A 201 -16.39 -32.48 10.40
CA ALA A 201 -17.73 -32.98 10.10
C ALA A 201 -18.83 -32.36 11.01
N ASN A 202 -18.50 -31.23 11.66
CA ASN A 202 -19.37 -30.55 12.60
C ASN A 202 -19.78 -29.25 11.92
N GLY A 203 -21.07 -29.13 11.61
CA GLY A 203 -21.64 -28.05 10.82
C GLY A 203 -21.15 -26.67 11.28
N TYR A 204 -20.59 -25.93 10.32
CA TYR A 204 -20.11 -24.56 10.53
C TYR A 204 -21.30 -23.59 10.49
N TRP A 205 -21.45 -22.78 11.53
CA TRP A 205 -22.40 -21.67 11.55
C TRP A 205 -21.73 -20.46 10.90
N ALA A 206 -22.07 -20.21 9.64
CA ALA A 206 -21.64 -19.02 8.91
C ALA A 206 -22.82 -18.07 8.74
N THR A 207 -22.65 -16.82 9.15
CA THR A 207 -23.55 -15.76 8.68
C THR A 207 -23.22 -15.48 7.22
N LYS A 208 -24.17 -15.75 6.33
CA LYS A 208 -24.05 -15.39 4.92
C LYS A 208 -24.30 -13.88 4.79
N ILE A 209 -23.31 -13.15 4.28
CA ILE A 209 -23.50 -11.75 3.84
C ILE A 209 -23.96 -11.80 2.39
N ASP A 210 -25.19 -11.36 2.11
CA ASP A 210 -25.77 -11.43 0.76
C ASP A 210 -25.29 -10.32 -0.18
N ALA A 211 -24.96 -9.14 0.35
CA ALA A 211 -24.37 -8.04 -0.41
C ALA A 211 -23.60 -7.07 0.50
N VAL A 212 -22.51 -6.52 -0.02
CA VAL A 212 -21.84 -5.35 0.53
C VAL A 212 -21.93 -4.27 -0.54
N HIS A 213 -22.55 -3.13 -0.22
CA HIS A 213 -22.63 -1.98 -1.11
C HIS A 213 -21.66 -0.91 -0.60
N LEU A 214 -20.73 -0.48 -1.45
CA LEU A 214 -19.86 0.65 -1.18
C LEU A 214 -20.45 1.88 -1.86
N ASN A 215 -20.88 2.87 -1.07
CA ASN A 215 -21.45 4.11 -1.61
C ASN A 215 -20.30 4.99 -2.13
N ASP A 216 -20.32 5.26 -3.43
CA ASP A 216 -19.45 6.19 -4.18
C ASP A 216 -18.03 6.39 -3.62
N ASP A 217 -17.15 5.44 -3.89
CA ASP A 217 -15.73 5.62 -3.61
C ASP A 217 -15.11 6.61 -4.62
N LYS A 218 -14.71 7.77 -4.11
CA LYS A 218 -13.93 8.76 -4.86
C LYS A 218 -12.45 8.47 -4.65
N GLU A 219 -11.94 7.47 -5.35
CA GLU A 219 -10.52 7.19 -5.31
C GLU A 219 -9.71 8.37 -5.87
N PRO A 220 -8.73 8.90 -5.12
CA PRO A 220 -7.87 9.96 -5.59
C PRO A 220 -7.09 9.58 -6.86
N TRP A 221 -6.88 10.54 -7.76
CA TRP A 221 -6.19 10.30 -9.05
C TRP A 221 -4.76 9.74 -8.88
N PHE A 222 -4.14 10.00 -7.73
CA PHE A 222 -2.78 9.54 -7.46
C PHE A 222 -2.70 8.05 -7.06
N LYS A 223 -3.81 7.33 -6.88
CA LYS A 223 -3.79 5.89 -6.50
C LYS A 223 -3.57 4.92 -7.66
N GLY A 224 -3.52 5.40 -8.91
CA GLY A 224 -3.00 4.60 -10.04
C GLY A 224 -4.05 3.85 -10.87
N VAL A 225 -5.33 4.14 -10.72
CA VAL A 225 -6.37 3.76 -11.70
C VAL A 225 -7.10 5.01 -12.21
N PRO A 226 -7.02 5.33 -13.52
CA PRO A 226 -7.98 6.24 -14.12
C PRO A 226 -9.34 5.56 -14.07
N ARG A 227 -10.28 6.08 -13.28
CA ARG A 227 -11.71 5.73 -13.42
C ARG A 227 -12.26 6.39 -14.69
N SER A 228 -11.79 5.93 -15.84
CA SER A 228 -12.42 6.16 -17.14
C SER A 228 -13.38 5.00 -17.36
N THR A 229 -14.66 5.19 -17.02
CA THR A 229 -15.79 4.35 -17.46
C THR A 229 -15.61 2.83 -17.33
N ALA A 230 -15.58 2.30 -16.10
CA ALA A 230 -16.20 1.00 -15.88
C ALA A 230 -17.72 1.21 -16.00
N SER A 231 -18.21 1.16 -17.24
CA SER A 231 -19.60 0.78 -17.49
C SER A 231 -19.77 -0.59 -16.85
N TRP A 232 -20.34 -0.62 -15.65
CA TRP A 232 -21.06 -1.79 -15.19
C TRP A 232 -22.30 -1.88 -16.10
N ALA A 233 -22.09 -2.30 -17.34
CA ALA A 233 -23.12 -3.02 -18.05
C ALA A 233 -23.43 -4.19 -17.12
N GLY A 234 -24.58 -4.08 -16.44
CA GLY A 234 -25.08 -5.11 -15.56
C GLY A 234 -24.99 -6.41 -16.32
N SER A 235 -23.98 -7.20 -16.01
CA SER A 235 -24.05 -8.63 -16.19
C SER A 235 -25.11 -9.01 -15.18
N ALA A 236 -26.37 -8.89 -15.62
CA ALA A 236 -27.46 -9.61 -15.03
C ALA A 236 -26.87 -11.00 -14.81
N TRP A 237 -26.64 -11.33 -13.54
CA TRP A 237 -26.59 -12.69 -13.09
C TRP A 237 -27.94 -13.24 -13.52
N THR A 238 -28.01 -13.67 -14.79
CA THR A 238 -29.05 -14.52 -15.27
C THR A 238 -28.87 -15.72 -14.38
N ALA A 239 -29.75 -15.81 -13.38
CA ALA A 239 -29.97 -17.00 -12.60
C ALA A 239 -29.84 -18.15 -13.60
N ARG A 240 -28.73 -18.89 -13.50
CA ARG A 240 -28.48 -20.03 -14.36
C ARG A 240 -29.61 -20.99 -14.03
N GLN A 241 -30.61 -20.90 -14.89
CA GLN A 241 -31.71 -21.80 -15.16
C GLN A 241 -31.95 -22.77 -14.00
N ARG A 242 -33.00 -22.51 -13.23
CA ARG A 242 -33.76 -23.60 -12.61
C ARG A 242 -33.93 -24.66 -13.70
N PRO A 243 -33.45 -25.91 -13.53
CA PRO A 243 -33.85 -26.97 -14.43
C PRO A 243 -35.37 -27.10 -14.28
N THR A 244 -36.09 -26.64 -15.31
CA THR A 244 -37.50 -26.92 -15.50
C THR A 244 -37.61 -28.43 -15.67
N SER A 245 -38.21 -29.07 -14.67
CA SER A 245 -38.71 -30.45 -14.70
C SER A 245 -37.72 -31.51 -15.25
N SER A 246 -36.87 -32.04 -14.39
CA SER A 246 -36.34 -33.39 -14.61
C SER A 246 -37.48 -34.39 -14.40
N ARG A 247 -38.10 -34.89 -15.48
CA ARG A 247 -38.95 -36.08 -15.39
C ARG A 247 -38.04 -37.29 -15.17
N CYS A 248 -37.88 -37.69 -13.91
CA CYS A 248 -37.37 -39.01 -13.58
C CYS A 248 -38.45 -40.04 -13.94
N ARG A 249 -38.20 -40.87 -14.95
CA ARG A 249 -39.00 -42.07 -15.19
C ARG A 249 -38.29 -43.25 -14.52
N THR A 250 -38.84 -43.71 -13.41
CA THR A 250 -38.43 -44.94 -12.74
C THR A 250 -38.99 -46.13 -13.50
N SER A 251 -38.12 -47.05 -13.95
CA SER A 251 -38.53 -48.35 -14.47
C SER A 251 -38.15 -49.42 -13.45
N THR A 252 -39.15 -49.99 -12.79
CA THR A 252 -38.99 -51.15 -11.91
C THR A 252 -39.14 -52.42 -12.74
N THR A 253 -38.08 -53.20 -12.89
CA THR A 253 -38.17 -54.55 -13.46
C THR A 253 -38.15 -55.56 -12.33
N THR A 254 -39.26 -56.26 -12.12
CA THR A 254 -39.38 -57.30 -11.09
C THR A 254 -38.85 -58.62 -11.64
N GLY A 255 -37.62 -58.99 -11.24
CA GLY A 255 -37.06 -60.33 -11.41
C GLY A 255 -36.63 -60.89 -10.05
N ARG A 256 -36.92 -62.16 -9.77
CA ARG A 256 -36.72 -62.80 -8.46
C ARG A 256 -35.30 -62.55 -7.92
N ARG A 257 -35.24 -61.85 -6.77
CA ARG A 257 -34.08 -61.60 -5.89
C ARG A 257 -32.96 -60.69 -6.43
N THR A 258 -33.25 -59.48 -6.91
CA THR A 258 -32.47 -58.25 -6.59
C THR A 258 -33.11 -57.01 -7.22
N THR A 259 -33.27 -55.92 -6.46
CA THR A 259 -33.77 -54.63 -6.98
C THR A 259 -32.57 -53.78 -7.42
N ARG A 260 -32.53 -53.35 -8.69
CA ARG A 260 -31.47 -52.46 -9.20
C ARG A 260 -32.10 -51.20 -9.80
N THR A 261 -31.86 -50.05 -9.18
CA THR A 261 -32.33 -48.75 -9.66
C THR A 261 -31.25 -48.12 -10.54
N SER A 262 -31.60 -47.71 -11.75
CA SER A 262 -30.69 -47.00 -12.67
C SER A 262 -31.33 -45.69 -13.10
N CYS A 263 -30.60 -44.58 -12.97
CA CYS A 263 -31.02 -43.26 -13.47
C CYS A 263 -30.17 -42.90 -14.70
N TRP A 264 -30.81 -42.55 -15.81
CA TRP A 264 -30.15 -42.03 -17.01
C TRP A 264 -30.75 -40.67 -17.35
N CYS A 265 -29.88 -39.68 -17.58
CA CYS A 265 -30.26 -38.35 -18.05
C CYS A 265 -29.87 -38.19 -19.52
N THR A 266 -30.86 -37.96 -20.38
CA THR A 266 -30.64 -37.63 -21.79
C THR A 266 -30.81 -36.13 -21.98
N SER A 267 -29.75 -35.42 -22.36
CA SER A 267 -29.82 -33.98 -22.69
C SER A 267 -30.02 -33.80 -24.20
N THR A 268 -31.21 -33.36 -24.60
CA THR A 268 -31.46 -32.82 -25.95
C THR A 268 -31.08 -31.35 -25.98
N ARG A 269 -30.10 -30.98 -26.84
CA ARG A 269 -29.64 -29.61 -27.02
C ARG A 269 -30.35 -29.01 -28.24
N THR A 270 -31.30 -28.10 -28.04
CA THR A 270 -31.91 -27.31 -29.13
C THR A 270 -31.01 -26.11 -29.45
N SER A 271 -30.47 -26.08 -30.66
CA SER A 271 -29.70 -24.94 -31.20
C SER A 271 -30.66 -23.98 -31.91
N THR A 272 -30.80 -22.76 -31.37
CA THR A 272 -31.54 -21.66 -32.02
C THR A 272 -30.55 -20.71 -32.66
N THR A 273 -30.53 -20.67 -33.99
CA THR A 273 -29.83 -19.68 -34.82
C THR A 273 -30.66 -18.40 -34.86
N SER A 274 -30.04 -17.24 -34.61
CA SER A 274 -30.67 -15.92 -34.81
C SER A 274 -30.11 -15.23 -36.06
N PRO A 275 -30.94 -14.51 -36.84
CA PRO A 275 -30.51 -13.86 -38.08
C PRO A 275 -29.93 -12.47 -37.82
N THR A 276 -29.00 -12.09 -38.68
CA THR A 276 -28.41 -10.74 -38.81
C THR A 276 -29.38 -9.74 -39.42
N SER A 277 -29.42 -8.54 -38.86
CA SER A 277 -29.73 -7.28 -39.55
C SER A 277 -28.94 -6.17 -38.88
#